data_AF-A0AAU0Y2H9-F1
#
_entry.id   AF-A0AAU0Y2H9-F1
#
_cell.length_a   1.000
_cell.length_b   1.000
_cell.length_c   1.000
_cell.angle_alpha   90.00
_cell.angle_beta   90.00
_cell.angle_gamma   90.00
#
_symmetry.space_group_name_H-M   'P 1'
#
loop_
_entity.id
_entity.type
_entity.pdbx_description
1 polymer ?
#
loop_
_entity_poly.entity_id
_entity_poly.type
_entity_poly.pdbx_seq_one_letter_code
_entity_poly.pdbx_strand_id
1 'polypeptide(L)'
;MKRTAALPTEGDLLRTELAALGRHAFLGGDRGITYLIMAVDPAAPDDESAAYNVPHVLMYAGEQADRPATEHREPWSAHLHGAEGDYVATIFDGSRAPLDAAVDAALCAREVTAWLARYLGDVPPHPERFRTSH
;
A
#
# COMPACT_ATOMS: atom_id res chain seq x y z
N MET A 1 33.57 9.73 -1.76
CA MET A 1 32.32 10.52 -1.59
C MET A 1 31.48 9.85 -0.52
N LYS A 2 31.21 10.52 0.61
CA LYS A 2 30.24 10.02 1.60
C LYS A 2 28.84 10.28 1.02
N ARG A 3 28.04 9.22 0.81
CA ARG A 3 26.61 9.37 0.53
C ARG A 3 25.98 9.97 1.78
N THR A 4 25.50 11.21 1.70
CA THR A 4 24.53 11.70 2.69
C THR A 4 23.32 10.78 2.55
N ALA A 5 23.02 9.98 3.57
CA ALA A 5 21.78 9.22 3.56
C ALA A 5 20.64 10.23 3.48
N ALA A 6 19.82 10.15 2.43
CA ALA A 6 18.58 10.93 2.38
C ALA A 6 17.74 10.56 3.62
N LEU A 7 17.06 11.54 4.21
CA LEU A 7 16.10 11.28 5.28
C LEU A 7 15.00 10.35 4.74
N PRO A 8 14.46 9.43 5.56
CA PRO A 8 13.38 8.55 5.12
C PRO A 8 12.15 9.36 4.72
N THR A 9 11.51 8.94 3.62
CA THR A 9 10.19 9.42 3.22
C THR A 9 9.10 8.73 4.04
N GLU A 10 7.87 9.26 4.00
CA GLU A 10 6.73 8.55 4.59
C GLU A 10 6.52 7.19 3.96
N GLY A 11 6.66 7.10 2.63
CA GLY A 11 6.58 5.86 1.89
C GLY A 11 7.63 4.84 2.32
N ASP A 12 8.86 5.26 2.63
CA ASP A 12 9.89 4.36 3.16
C ASP A 12 9.49 3.77 4.52
N LEU A 13 8.87 4.57 5.39
CA LEU A 13 8.38 4.10 6.69
C LEU A 13 7.27 3.06 6.50
N LEU A 14 6.24 3.37 5.70
CA LEU A 14 5.13 2.44 5.47
C LEU A 14 5.58 1.16 4.76
N ARG A 15 6.49 1.24 3.77
CA ARG A 15 7.08 0.06 3.14
C ARG A 15 7.84 -0.81 4.13
N THR A 16 8.57 -0.20 5.07
CA THR A 16 9.29 -0.93 6.12
C THR A 16 8.32 -1.71 7.03
N GLU A 17 7.24 -1.06 7.47
CA GLU A 17 6.21 -1.68 8.32
C GLU A 17 5.45 -2.79 7.59
N LEU A 18 5.10 -2.59 6.31
CA LEU A 18 4.49 -3.62 5.46
C LEU A 18 5.43 -4.82 5.25
N ALA A 19 6.71 -4.57 4.98
CA ALA A 19 7.70 -5.63 4.80
C ALA A 19 7.88 -6.48 6.06
N ALA A 20 7.85 -5.86 7.25
CA ALA A 20 7.86 -6.57 8.53
C ALA A 20 6.64 -7.50 8.71
N LEU A 21 5.54 -7.22 8.02
CA LEU A 21 4.31 -8.02 7.99
C LEU A 21 4.24 -8.97 6.77
N GLY A 22 5.34 -9.14 6.04
CA GLY A 22 5.41 -10.03 4.86
C GLY A 22 4.72 -9.46 3.63
N ARG A 23 4.58 -8.14 3.54
CA ARG A 23 3.91 -7.44 2.44
C ARG A 23 4.88 -6.51 1.71
N HIS A 24 4.81 -6.52 0.39
CA HIS A 24 5.71 -5.75 -0.47
C HIS A 24 4.93 -4.67 -1.19
N ALA A 25 5.35 -3.43 -1.02
CA ALA A 25 4.73 -2.27 -1.65
C ALA A 25 5.77 -1.44 -2.42
N PHE A 26 5.29 -0.82 -3.49
CA PHE A 26 6.08 -0.03 -4.44
C PHE A 26 5.61 1.41 -4.42
N LEU A 27 6.55 2.34 -4.61
CA LEU A 27 6.22 3.75 -4.78
C LEU A 27 5.74 3.97 -6.21
N GLY A 28 4.46 4.28 -6.37
CA GLY A 28 3.86 4.68 -7.64
C GLY A 28 3.60 6.19 -7.69
N GLY A 29 3.19 6.66 -8.85
CA GLY A 29 2.73 8.03 -9.00
C GLY A 29 1.93 8.25 -10.27
N ASP A 30 0.95 9.14 -10.20
CA ASP A 30 0.19 9.61 -11.35
C ASP A 30 -0.13 11.10 -11.19
N ARG A 31 0.03 11.86 -12.27
CA ARG A 31 -0.30 13.31 -12.36
C ARG A 31 0.24 14.16 -11.19
N GLY A 32 1.42 13.82 -10.67
CA GLY A 32 2.07 14.57 -9.59
C GLY A 32 1.65 14.16 -8.17
N ILE A 33 0.78 13.15 -8.04
CA ILE A 33 0.46 12.48 -6.77
C ILE A 33 1.35 11.26 -6.65
N THR A 34 1.95 11.05 -5.47
CA THR A 34 2.71 9.83 -5.15
C THR A 34 1.99 9.01 -4.09
N TYR A 35 2.04 7.69 -4.24
CA TYR A 35 1.33 6.73 -3.40
C TYR A 35 2.10 5.43 -3.31
N LEU A 36 1.73 4.56 -2.37
CA LEU A 36 2.19 3.18 -2.39
C LEU A 36 1.15 2.28 -3.03
N ILE A 37 1.60 1.34 -3.86
CA ILE A 37 0.79 0.28 -4.44
C ILE A 37 1.29 -1.09 -3.96
N MET A 38 0.35 -1.99 -3.67
CA MET A 38 0.62 -3.34 -3.22
C MET A 38 -0.41 -4.32 -3.77
N ALA A 39 0.02 -5.46 -4.31
CA ALA A 39 -0.90 -6.53 -4.71
C ALA A 39 -1.61 -7.15 -3.48
N VAL A 40 -2.90 -7.47 -3.63
CA VAL A 40 -3.69 -8.14 -2.58
C VAL A 40 -3.20 -9.58 -2.36
N ASP A 41 -2.98 -10.29 -3.45
CA ASP A 41 -2.45 -11.66 -3.42
C ASP A 41 -0.95 -11.64 -3.14
N PRO A 42 -0.48 -12.22 -2.01
CA PRO A 42 0.94 -12.28 -1.70
C PRO A 42 1.75 -13.17 -2.66
N ALA A 43 1.10 -13.99 -3.48
CA ALA A 43 1.75 -14.80 -4.52
C ALA A 43 1.84 -14.08 -5.89
N ALA A 44 1.28 -12.87 -6.02
CA ALA A 44 1.46 -12.06 -7.21
C ALA A 44 2.95 -11.74 -7.45
N PRO A 45 3.37 -11.47 -8.69
CA PRO A 45 4.75 -11.08 -8.97
C PRO A 45 5.17 -9.86 -8.12
N ASP A 46 6.36 -9.92 -7.53
CA ASP A 46 6.96 -8.84 -6.74
C ASP A 46 7.53 -7.75 -7.66
N ASP A 47 6.64 -7.08 -8.39
CA ASP A 47 6.96 -6.02 -9.34
C ASP A 47 5.86 -4.94 -9.35
N GLU A 48 6.27 -3.67 -9.45
CA GLU A 48 5.34 -2.53 -9.43
C GLU A 48 4.33 -2.61 -10.58
N SER A 49 4.78 -2.89 -11.81
CA SER A 49 3.91 -2.92 -12.98
C SER A 49 2.91 -4.07 -12.90
N ALA A 50 3.29 -5.20 -12.30
CA ALA A 50 2.40 -6.31 -12.06
C ALA A 50 1.27 -5.94 -11.07
N ALA A 51 1.57 -5.13 -10.06
CA ALA A 51 0.59 -4.73 -9.04
C ALA A 51 -0.61 -3.96 -9.64
N TYR A 52 -0.41 -3.17 -10.69
CA TYR A 52 -1.51 -2.46 -11.37
C TYR A 52 -2.45 -3.37 -12.17
N ASN A 53 -2.04 -4.60 -12.48
CA ASN A 53 -2.80 -5.52 -13.33
C ASN A 53 -3.54 -6.61 -12.53
N VAL A 54 -3.55 -6.51 -11.20
CA VAL A 54 -4.22 -7.43 -10.27
C VAL A 54 -4.98 -6.62 -9.23
N PRO A 55 -5.89 -7.21 -8.45
CA PRO A 55 -6.47 -6.50 -7.31
C PRO A 55 -5.36 -6.00 -6.38
N HIS A 56 -5.41 -4.72 -6.04
CA HIS A 56 -4.31 -4.03 -5.35
C HIS A 56 -4.84 -3.02 -4.34
N VAL A 57 -3.97 -2.63 -3.42
CA VAL A 57 -4.23 -1.56 -2.46
C VAL A 57 -3.41 -0.35 -2.85
N LEU A 58 -4.08 0.80 -3.01
CA LEU A 58 -3.44 2.11 -3.12
C LEU A 58 -3.46 2.80 -1.76
N MET A 59 -2.30 3.27 -1.32
CA MET A 59 -2.12 3.91 -0.02
C MET A 59 -1.56 5.32 -0.21
N TYR A 60 -2.15 6.29 0.47
CA TYR A 60 -1.87 7.72 0.29
C TYR A 60 -1.63 8.40 1.63
N ALA A 61 -0.62 9.27 1.71
CA ALA A 61 -0.45 10.22 2.81
C ALA A 61 -0.74 11.63 2.27
N GLY A 62 -2.02 11.92 2.04
CA GLY A 62 -2.40 13.06 1.20
C GLY A 62 -1.96 12.85 -0.25
N GLU A 63 -1.34 13.86 -0.87
CA GLU A 63 -0.90 13.79 -2.26
C GLU A 63 0.55 13.30 -2.44
N GLN A 64 1.33 13.14 -1.36
CA GLN A 64 2.79 12.94 -1.46
C GLN A 64 3.31 11.87 -0.49
N ALA A 65 3.30 10.61 -0.90
CA ALA A 65 3.97 9.51 -0.18
C ALA A 65 5.51 9.64 -0.16
N ASP A 66 6.11 10.37 -1.10
CA ASP A 66 7.56 10.57 -1.21
C ASP A 66 8.07 11.81 -0.46
N ARG A 67 7.21 12.51 0.29
CA ARG A 67 7.65 13.64 1.12
C ARG A 67 8.50 13.15 2.30
N PRO A 68 9.44 13.98 2.80
CA PRO A 68 10.21 13.64 4.00
C PRO A 68 9.29 13.34 5.18
N ALA A 69 9.56 12.28 5.94
CA ALA A 69 8.72 11.88 7.07
C ALA A 69 8.58 12.97 8.15
N THR A 70 9.56 13.87 8.26
CA THR A 70 9.52 15.04 9.15
C THR A 70 8.46 16.08 8.77
N GLU A 71 7.92 16.00 7.56
CA GLU A 71 6.88 16.90 7.02
C GLU A 71 5.50 16.25 7.01
N HIS A 72 5.33 15.13 7.72
CA HIS A 72 4.05 14.44 7.85
C HIS A 72 2.97 15.35 8.41
N ARG A 73 1.88 15.47 7.66
CA ARG A 73 0.77 16.39 7.96
C ARG A 73 -0.61 15.80 7.65
N GLU A 74 -0.65 14.76 6.83
CA GLU A 74 -1.89 14.13 6.38
C GLU A 74 -1.80 12.63 6.68
N PRO A 75 -2.82 12.05 7.34
CA PRO A 75 -2.79 10.66 7.73
C PRO A 75 -2.81 9.75 6.50
N TRP A 76 -2.25 8.56 6.67
CA TRP A 76 -2.34 7.50 5.68
C TRP A 76 -3.80 7.07 5.47
N SER A 77 -4.18 6.84 4.23
CA SER A 77 -5.40 6.12 3.85
C SER A 77 -5.04 4.97 2.92
N ALA A 78 -5.89 3.95 2.86
CA ALA A 78 -5.68 2.75 2.07
C ALA A 78 -7.00 2.29 1.43
N HIS A 79 -6.96 2.06 0.11
CA HIS A 79 -8.14 1.76 -0.69
C HIS A 79 -7.87 0.53 -1.55
N LEU A 80 -8.82 -0.41 -1.55
CA LEU A 80 -8.82 -1.60 -2.38
C LEU A 80 -9.35 -1.25 -3.77
N HIS A 81 -8.63 -1.69 -4.79
CA HIS A 81 -9.01 -1.62 -6.18
C HIS A 81 -9.06 -3.02 -6.80
N GLY A 82 -9.95 -3.20 -7.77
CA GLY A 82 -10.01 -4.37 -8.64
C GLY A 82 -8.86 -4.40 -9.66
N ALA A 83 -8.78 -5.47 -10.44
CA ALA A 83 -7.72 -5.64 -11.44
C ALA A 83 -7.77 -4.60 -12.58
N GLU A 84 -8.94 -3.99 -12.81
CA GLU A 84 -9.15 -2.95 -13.82
C GLU A 84 -8.97 -1.53 -13.23
N GLY A 85 -8.51 -1.44 -11.98
CA GLY A 85 -8.33 -0.17 -11.27
C GLY A 85 -9.61 0.42 -10.67
N ASP A 86 -10.75 -0.28 -10.76
CA ASP A 86 -12.01 0.14 -10.16
C ASP A 86 -11.92 0.16 -8.62
N TYR A 87 -12.42 1.21 -7.99
CA TYR A 87 -12.48 1.29 -6.54
C TYR A 87 -13.50 0.28 -5.98
N VAL A 88 -13.07 -0.50 -4.98
CA VAL A 88 -13.89 -1.53 -4.34
C VAL A 88 -14.28 -1.13 -2.93
N ALA A 89 -13.31 -0.73 -2.09
CA ALA A 89 -13.56 -0.42 -0.69
C ALA A 89 -12.42 0.41 -0.07
N THR A 90 -12.73 1.20 0.95
CA THR A 90 -11.73 1.79 1.84
C THR A 90 -11.39 0.80 2.95
N ILE A 91 -10.10 0.50 3.09
CA ILE A 91 -9.57 -0.40 4.11
C ILE A 91 -9.25 0.38 5.39
N PHE A 92 -8.61 1.54 5.22
CA PHE A 92 -8.18 2.42 6.29
C PHE A 92 -8.35 3.87 5.82
N ASP A 93 -8.99 4.71 6.63
CA ASP A 93 -9.32 6.10 6.27
C ASP A 93 -8.59 7.11 7.16
N GLY A 94 -7.43 6.70 7.69
CA GLY A 94 -6.59 7.52 8.55
C GLY A 94 -6.97 7.53 10.04
N SER A 95 -6.01 7.96 10.85
CA SER A 95 -6.25 8.26 12.26
C SER A 95 -7.05 9.56 12.40
N ARG A 96 -8.01 9.58 13.35
CA ARG A 96 -8.75 10.80 13.71
C ARG A 96 -7.93 11.77 14.57
N ALA A 97 -6.84 11.30 15.16
CA ALA A 97 -5.91 12.11 15.93
C ALA A 97 -4.62 12.30 15.14
N PRO A 98 -3.94 13.47 15.25
CA PRO A 98 -2.62 13.65 14.68
C PRO A 98 -1.64 12.62 15.25
N LEU A 99 -0.94 11.93 14.36
CA LEU A 99 0.11 10.97 14.69
C LEU A 99 1.42 11.46 14.07
N ASP A 100 2.55 11.01 14.61
CA ASP A 100 3.80 11.12 13.87
C ASP A 100 3.84 10.10 12.72
N ALA A 101 4.70 10.35 11.73
CA ALA A 101 4.77 9.57 10.50
C ALA A 101 5.01 8.07 10.73
N ALA A 102 5.82 7.73 11.74
CA ALA A 102 6.18 6.33 12.01
C ALA A 102 5.02 5.57 12.66
N VAL A 103 4.35 6.19 13.63
CA VAL A 103 3.16 5.61 14.28
C VAL A 103 2.01 5.48 13.29
N ASP A 104 1.81 6.48 12.43
CA ASP A 104 0.75 6.44 11.40
C ASP A 104 1.03 5.36 10.34
N ALA A 105 2.28 5.25 9.87
CA ALA A 105 2.70 4.18 8.97
C ALA A 105 2.50 2.78 9.58
N ALA A 106 2.91 2.59 10.83
CA ALA A 106 2.72 1.32 11.54
C ALA A 106 1.24 0.97 11.74
N LEU A 107 0.40 1.97 12.04
CA LEU A 107 -1.05 1.80 12.14
C LEU A 107 -1.65 1.38 10.81
N CYS A 108 -1.35 2.10 9.73
CA CYS A 108 -1.82 1.80 8.39
C CYS A 108 -1.43 0.37 7.96
N ALA A 109 -0.15 0.00 8.10
CA ALA A 109 0.33 -1.33 7.74
C ALA A 109 -0.40 -2.46 8.48
N ARG A 110 -0.64 -2.27 9.78
CA ARG A 110 -1.37 -3.22 10.63
C ARG A 110 -2.83 -3.37 10.21
N GLU A 111 -3.54 -2.26 10.02
CA GLU A 111 -4.95 -2.28 9.63
C GLU A 111 -5.14 -2.89 8.24
N VAL A 112 -4.29 -2.50 7.27
CA VAL A 112 -4.32 -3.08 5.92
C VAL A 112 -4.07 -4.58 5.95
N THR A 113 -3.03 -5.03 6.64
CA THR A 113 -2.68 -6.46 6.70
C THR A 113 -3.78 -7.26 7.41
N ALA A 114 -4.32 -6.77 8.52
CA ALA A 114 -5.40 -7.42 9.26
C ALA A 114 -6.70 -7.50 8.45
N TRP A 115 -6.99 -6.48 7.63
CA TRP A 115 -8.12 -6.49 6.72
C TRP A 115 -7.93 -7.52 5.61
N LEU A 116 -6.77 -7.54 4.96
CA LEU A 116 -6.47 -8.48 3.89
C LEU A 116 -6.47 -9.93 4.36
N ALA A 117 -6.01 -10.22 5.58
CA ALA A 117 -6.06 -11.56 6.15
C ALA A 117 -7.50 -12.09 6.28
N ARG A 118 -8.44 -11.21 6.68
CA ARG A 118 -9.88 -11.55 6.73
C ARG A 118 -10.45 -11.71 5.34
N TYR A 119 -10.20 -10.73 4.47
CA TYR A 119 -10.67 -10.74 3.08
C TYR A 119 -10.25 -12.00 2.32
N LEU A 120 -8.98 -12.41 2.43
CA LEU A 120 -8.46 -13.61 1.78
C LEU A 120 -8.90 -14.92 2.45
N GLY A 121 -9.20 -14.90 3.76
CA GLY A 121 -9.78 -16.03 4.46
C GLY A 121 -11.26 -16.27 4.13
N ASP A 122 -11.99 -15.21 3.83
CA ASP A 122 -13.40 -15.24 3.45
C ASP A 122 -13.60 -15.51 1.93
N VAL A 123 -12.58 -15.27 1.11
CA VAL A 123 -12.58 -15.64 -0.30
C VAL A 123 -12.20 -17.12 -0.42
N PRO A 124 -13.11 -18.02 -0.86
CA PRO A 124 -12.74 -19.42 -1.06
C PRO A 124 -11.59 -19.52 -2.08
N PRO A 125 -10.66 -20.47 -1.91
CA PRO A 125 -9.55 -20.66 -2.84
C PRO A 125 -10.14 -21.05 -4.20
N HIS A 126 -10.23 -20.08 -5.12
CA HIS A 126 -10.71 -20.31 -6.48
C HIS A 126 -9.51 -20.55 -7.40
N PRO A 127 -9.22 -21.80 -7.82
CA PRO A 127 -8.19 -22.09 -8.80
C PRO A 127 -8.56 -21.69 -10.25
N GLU A 128 -9.70 -21.02 -10.50
CA GLU A 128 -10.25 -20.89 -11.86
C GLU A 128 -10.28 -19.46 -12.46
N ARG A 129 -9.87 -18.41 -11.75
CA ARG A 129 -9.92 -17.04 -12.32
C ARG A 129 -8.71 -16.64 -13.19
N PHE A 130 -7.74 -17.52 -13.39
CA PHE A 130 -6.57 -17.27 -14.26
C PHE A 130 -6.51 -18.17 -15.49
N ARG A 131 -7.64 -18.72 -15.95
CA ARG A 131 -7.67 -19.31 -17.30
C ARG A 131 -7.84 -18.21 -18.33
N THR A 132 -6.72 -17.80 -18.91
CA THR A 132 -6.68 -17.17 -20.23
C THR A 132 -7.47 -18.04 -21.21
N SER A 133 -8.49 -17.44 -21.82
CA SER A 133 -9.16 -18.02 -22.99
C SER A 133 -8.12 -18.31 -24.06
N HIS A 134 -8.15 -19.54 -24.59
CA HIS A 134 -7.41 -19.98 -25.77
C HIS A 134 -7.86 -19.21 -27.03
#